data_AF-A0A3D8JY81-F1
#
_entry.id   AF-A0A3D8JY81-F1
#
_cell.length_a   1.000
_cell.length_b   1.000
_cell.length_c   1.000
_cell.angle_alpha   90.00
_cell.angle_beta   90.00
_cell.angle_gamma   90.00
#
_symmetry.space_group_name_H-M   'P 1'
#
loop_
_entity.id
_entity.type
_entity.pdbx_description
1 polymer ?
#
loop_
_entity_poly.entity_id
_entity_poly.type
_entity_poly.pdbx_seq_one_letter_code
_entity_poly.pdbx_strand_id
1 'polypeptide(L)'
;MREAHRFAMRSCIAGICWSHRLRRPLRRKRRRVETTPVSFAHGIACLPALAVLGFSGVQLPTGLRYITWPPRGQLSWCDTLALKKGSSRPRLHSYNDSSPKMSNRIVIVGFGNIGQAVIPLLQDEFAGRRITAIDCCIDERRVEIATARNIELVEQRVDADNFQGILAPRLSRGDFLLNLAPSVSTCDLLLLAQSKGAIYLDTGIEPWEYHYDQDDYDGTNADTSNYALRERVLALKRGQSASTPTAIVANGANPGYVSALVKQGLLELAQEVGLAELASPAPRTREDWARLAAALDVQVIQISERDTQRAPIERAPREFVNTWSVPGFMTECQQDAELGWGTHEPTLPAGAVRHTAGSRAAIRLSRPGWATTVKSWTPRQGEFEGYVLTHHEAISIADYLTLGPPAAATATYRPTVYYAYRPTDLAVESMSLLREDGGDAPAERLLKDEITEGIDELGVFLLSGRYPALWLGSALSIGRARSLAPYNNATSLQVVSAVVAALRWAEAHPAEGIVEADEIDYTAIVEYGEHFWAPMQRCYTHWKPIEGLSRLAFAAFAATNESAEVVQTTS
;
A
#
# COMPACT_ATOMS: atom_id res chain seq x y z
N MET A 1 -22.94 -11.82 56.60
CA MET A 1 -21.48 -12.01 56.64
C MET A 1 -20.85 -10.75 56.11
N ARG A 2 -20.43 -9.88 57.02
CA ARG A 2 -19.77 -8.60 56.76
C ARG A 2 -18.26 -8.81 56.92
N GLU A 3 -17.50 -7.98 56.21
CA GLU A 3 -16.12 -7.57 56.53
C GLU A 3 -15.05 -8.65 56.63
N ALA A 4 -14.34 -8.89 55.52
CA ALA A 4 -12.91 -9.15 55.50
C ALA A 4 -12.37 -8.86 54.08
N HIS A 5 -11.16 -8.30 53.99
CA HIS A 5 -10.42 -7.95 52.77
C HIS A 5 -10.61 -6.55 52.17
N ARG A 6 -10.58 -5.52 53.04
CA ARG A 6 -9.92 -4.25 52.72
C ARG A 6 -8.89 -3.92 53.80
N PHE A 7 -7.73 -4.57 53.77
CA PHE A 7 -6.55 -4.12 54.51
C PHE A 7 -5.30 -4.90 54.05
N ALA A 8 -4.60 -4.41 53.03
CA ALA A 8 -3.19 -4.68 52.78
C ALA A 8 -2.73 -3.92 51.52
N MET A 9 -2.64 -2.59 51.57
CA MET A 9 -1.72 -1.83 50.71
C MET A 9 -1.62 -0.41 51.25
N ARG A 10 -0.66 -0.20 52.16
CA ARG A 10 0.08 1.04 52.34
C ARG A 10 1.21 0.82 53.35
N SER A 11 2.40 1.22 52.92
CA SER A 11 3.58 1.58 53.72
C SER A 11 4.61 0.48 54.02
N CYS A 12 5.66 0.44 53.21
CA CYS A 12 7.08 0.49 53.63
C CYS A 12 7.92 0.87 52.38
N ILE A 13 8.23 2.17 52.22
CA ILE A 13 9.52 2.82 52.56
C ILE A 13 10.59 2.63 51.48
N ALA A 14 10.81 3.74 50.76
CA ALA A 14 12.06 4.38 50.40
C ALA A 14 13.25 3.56 49.86
N GLY A 15 13.75 4.04 48.72
CA GLY A 15 15.17 4.06 48.41
C GLY A 15 15.56 3.18 47.23
N ILE A 16 15.88 3.82 46.10
CA ILE A 16 17.23 3.86 45.54
C ILE A 16 17.12 4.48 44.14
N CYS A 17 17.58 5.73 44.04
CA CYS A 17 18.09 6.30 42.80
C CYS A 17 19.26 5.43 42.33
N TRP A 18 19.23 4.89 41.11
CA TRP A 18 20.47 4.61 40.39
C TRP A 18 20.35 5.04 38.92
N SER A 19 21.14 6.06 38.63
CA SER A 19 21.56 6.53 37.33
C SER A 19 22.22 5.42 36.50
N HIS A 20 21.96 5.37 35.20
CA HIS A 20 22.96 4.87 34.25
C HIS A 20 23.28 5.91 33.17
N ARG A 21 24.44 6.54 33.40
CA ARG A 21 25.20 7.35 32.46
C ARG A 21 25.81 6.49 31.34
N LEU A 22 25.84 7.10 30.15
CA LEU A 22 26.98 7.21 29.23
C LEU A 22 27.83 5.95 29.00
N ARG A 23 27.69 5.35 27.80
CA ARG A 23 28.76 4.57 27.17
C ARG A 23 29.44 5.43 26.11
N ARG A 24 30.71 5.79 26.36
CA ARG A 24 31.65 6.31 25.35
C ARG A 24 32.23 5.15 24.52
N PRO A 25 32.57 5.36 23.24
CA PRO A 25 33.01 4.32 22.33
C PRO A 25 34.49 3.96 22.52
N LEU A 26 34.79 2.67 22.36
CA LEU A 26 36.14 2.11 22.36
C LEU A 26 36.85 2.45 21.04
N ARG A 27 37.97 3.20 21.16
CA ARG A 27 38.97 3.43 20.10
C ARG A 27 39.56 2.09 19.63
N ARG A 28 39.34 1.71 18.37
CA ARG A 28 40.18 0.70 17.67
C ARG A 28 41.27 1.40 16.86
N LYS A 29 42.50 0.93 17.07
CA LYS A 29 43.74 1.41 16.47
C LYS A 29 43.76 1.15 14.95
N ARG A 30 44.09 2.19 14.19
CA ARG A 30 44.49 2.11 12.78
C ARG A 30 45.76 1.26 12.64
N ARG A 31 45.75 0.28 11.74
CA ARG A 31 46.97 -0.24 11.10
C ARG A 31 46.95 0.18 9.63
N ARG A 32 48.02 0.88 9.23
CA ARG A 32 48.41 1.12 7.84
C ARG A 32 48.69 -0.23 7.18
N VAL A 33 48.21 -0.41 5.95
CA VAL A 33 48.86 -1.29 4.97
C VAL A 33 49.10 -0.44 3.73
N GLU A 34 50.36 -0.46 3.31
CA GLU A 34 50.92 0.27 2.18
C GLU A 34 50.48 -0.36 0.86
N THR A 35 50.40 0.52 -0.14
CA THR A 35 50.16 0.23 -1.54
C THR A 35 51.38 -0.41 -2.21
N THR A 36 51.15 -1.35 -3.14
CA THR A 36 51.96 -1.48 -4.36
C THR A 36 51.17 -2.23 -5.45
N PRO A 37 51.23 -1.78 -6.71
CA PRO A 37 50.46 -2.34 -7.81
C PRO A 37 51.26 -3.42 -8.55
N VAL A 38 50.57 -4.44 -9.09
CA VAL A 38 51.14 -5.34 -10.09
C VAL A 38 50.27 -5.30 -11.35
N SER A 39 50.90 -4.83 -12.43
CA SER A 39 50.48 -4.91 -13.82
C SER A 39 50.88 -6.27 -14.40
N PHE A 40 50.07 -6.87 -15.28
CA PHE A 40 50.39 -7.70 -16.47
C PHE A 40 49.03 -8.18 -17.04
N ALA A 41 48.47 -7.63 -18.12
CA ALA A 41 48.80 -7.80 -19.55
C ALA A 41 48.49 -9.20 -20.15
N HIS A 42 47.52 -9.18 -21.09
CA HIS A 42 47.34 -10.00 -22.30
C HIS A 42 47.12 -11.53 -22.21
N GLY A 43 46.04 -11.98 -22.83
CA GLY A 43 45.80 -13.37 -23.21
C GLY A 43 44.58 -13.54 -24.11
N ILE A 44 44.79 -13.42 -25.43
CA ILE A 44 43.86 -13.77 -26.51
C ILE A 44 43.89 -15.30 -26.71
N ALA A 45 42.73 -15.95 -26.82
CA ALA A 45 42.49 -17.18 -27.60
C ALA A 45 40.98 -17.46 -27.64
N CYS A 46 40.28 -17.24 -28.77
CA CYS A 46 39.98 -18.22 -29.83
C CYS A 46 39.18 -19.48 -29.39
N LEU A 47 37.92 -19.47 -29.85
CA LEU A 47 36.98 -20.55 -30.19
C LEU A 47 37.60 -21.93 -30.56
N PRO A 48 36.84 -23.03 -30.44
CA PRO A 48 36.01 -23.45 -31.59
C PRO A 48 34.58 -23.89 -31.26
N ALA A 49 33.73 -23.69 -32.26
CA ALA A 49 32.39 -24.26 -32.41
C ALA A 49 32.44 -25.79 -32.58
N LEU A 50 31.37 -26.47 -32.14
CA LEU A 50 31.02 -27.82 -32.61
C LEU A 50 29.50 -27.95 -32.74
N ALA A 51 29.13 -28.75 -33.72
CA ALA A 51 27.88 -28.70 -34.47
C ALA A 51 26.78 -29.63 -33.94
N VAL A 52 25.55 -29.20 -34.23
CA VAL A 52 24.37 -29.96 -34.69
C VAL A 52 24.46 -31.50 -34.67
N LEU A 53 23.58 -32.13 -33.88
CA LEU A 53 22.88 -33.36 -34.24
C LEU A 53 21.45 -33.28 -33.69
N GLY A 54 20.46 -33.35 -34.57
CA GLY A 54 19.06 -33.47 -34.21
C GLY A 54 18.66 -34.94 -34.03
N PHE A 55 17.66 -35.19 -33.19
CA PHE A 55 16.74 -36.31 -33.33
C PHE A 55 15.36 -35.95 -32.77
N SER A 56 14.38 -36.59 -33.39
CA SER A 56 12.94 -36.43 -33.40
C SER A 56 12.18 -36.70 -32.11
N GLY A 57 11.11 -35.92 -31.91
CA GLY A 57 9.75 -36.45 -31.78
C GLY A 57 9.27 -36.91 -30.39
N VAL A 58 8.58 -36.03 -29.68
CA VAL A 58 7.48 -36.41 -28.75
C VAL A 58 6.37 -35.35 -28.85
N GLN A 59 5.15 -35.82 -29.10
CA GLN A 59 3.91 -35.07 -29.21
C GLN A 59 3.33 -34.82 -27.81
N LEU A 60 2.94 -33.58 -27.49
CA LEU A 60 2.13 -33.23 -26.31
C LEU A 60 0.82 -32.54 -26.75
N PRO A 61 -0.28 -32.68 -26.00
CA PRO A 61 -1.61 -32.29 -26.45
C PRO A 61 -1.85 -30.78 -26.34
N THR A 62 -2.46 -30.23 -27.38
CA THR A 62 -2.84 -28.82 -27.55
C THR A 62 -4.10 -28.46 -26.78
N GLY A 63 -4.05 -27.36 -26.01
CA GLY A 63 -5.21 -26.81 -25.31
C GLY A 63 -5.00 -25.42 -24.69
N LEU A 64 -4.29 -24.51 -25.36
CA LEU A 64 -4.15 -23.09 -24.98
C LEU A 64 -4.15 -22.26 -26.26
N ARG A 65 -5.20 -21.44 -26.48
CA ARG A 65 -5.27 -20.50 -27.61
C ARG A 65 -4.64 -19.18 -27.19
N TYR A 66 -3.41 -18.93 -27.63
CA TYR A 66 -2.86 -17.58 -27.70
C TYR A 66 -3.46 -16.88 -28.92
N ILE A 67 -4.28 -15.85 -28.70
CA ILE A 67 -4.70 -14.95 -29.77
C ILE A 67 -3.69 -13.80 -29.79
N THR A 68 -2.77 -13.83 -30.75
CA THR A 68 -1.96 -12.67 -31.13
C THR A 68 -2.71 -11.87 -32.18
N TRP A 69 -2.98 -10.59 -31.90
CA TRP A 69 -3.54 -9.68 -32.90
C TRP A 69 -2.45 -9.27 -33.90
N PRO A 70 -2.76 -9.18 -35.21
CA PRO A 70 -1.80 -8.69 -36.21
C PRO A 70 -1.60 -7.17 -36.07
N PRO A 71 -0.42 -6.64 -36.47
CA PRO A 71 -0.20 -5.21 -36.51
C PRO A 71 -1.09 -4.59 -37.58
N ARG A 72 -1.85 -3.55 -37.22
CA ARG A 72 -2.73 -2.83 -38.15
C ARG A 72 -1.92 -2.27 -39.31
N GLY A 73 -2.36 -2.63 -40.52
CA GLY A 73 -1.77 -2.21 -41.79
C GLY A 73 -1.98 -0.74 -42.12
N GLN A 74 -1.07 -0.29 -42.97
CA GLN A 74 -0.95 1.03 -43.59
C GLN A 74 -2.19 1.44 -44.38
N LEU A 75 -2.55 2.72 -44.26
CA LEU A 75 -3.19 3.47 -45.34
C LEU A 75 -2.29 4.68 -45.63
N SER A 76 -1.67 4.66 -46.81
CA SER A 76 -0.88 5.75 -47.38
C SER A 76 -1.80 6.80 -48.00
N TRP A 77 -1.47 8.08 -47.85
CA TRP A 77 -1.38 9.03 -48.96
C TRP A 77 -0.35 10.10 -48.59
N CYS A 78 0.60 10.30 -49.49
CA CYS A 78 1.70 11.27 -49.40
C CYS A 78 1.18 12.66 -49.71
N ASP A 79 1.72 13.68 -49.03
CA ASP A 79 2.38 14.79 -49.72
C ASP A 79 3.38 15.51 -48.78
N THR A 80 4.65 15.29 -49.13
CA THR A 80 5.88 16.07 -48.97
C THR A 80 5.80 17.44 -48.28
N LEU A 81 6.62 17.66 -47.23
CA LEU A 81 7.71 18.67 -47.24
C LEU A 81 8.48 18.76 -45.90
N ALA A 82 9.78 18.49 -46.02
CA ALA A 82 10.92 19.10 -45.31
C ALA A 82 11.01 19.05 -43.77
N LEU A 83 11.92 18.16 -43.33
CA LEU A 83 12.66 18.22 -42.08
C LEU A 83 13.23 19.62 -41.78
N LYS A 84 12.89 20.19 -40.62
CA LYS A 84 13.77 21.07 -39.85
C LYS A 84 13.81 20.61 -38.40
N LYS A 85 14.98 20.13 -37.97
CA LYS A 85 15.38 19.99 -36.57
C LYS A 85 15.34 21.37 -35.89
N GLY A 86 14.73 21.42 -34.71
CA GLY A 86 14.84 22.54 -33.79
C GLY A 86 13.48 23.05 -33.31
N SER A 87 12.97 22.49 -32.22
CA SER A 87 11.96 23.19 -31.40
C SER A 87 12.37 23.12 -29.94
N SER A 88 12.98 24.22 -29.50
CA SER A 88 13.03 24.66 -28.10
C SER A 88 11.66 24.49 -27.43
N ARG A 89 11.64 23.86 -26.25
CA ARG A 89 10.50 23.95 -25.32
C ARG A 89 10.17 25.44 -25.09
N PRO A 90 8.90 25.87 -25.12
CA PRO A 90 8.56 27.25 -24.86
C PRO A 90 8.94 27.59 -23.41
N ARG A 91 9.84 28.56 -23.23
CA ARG A 91 10.06 29.20 -21.93
C ARG A 91 8.79 30.00 -21.63
N LEU A 92 8.10 29.66 -20.55
CA LEU A 92 7.07 30.52 -19.99
C LEU A 92 7.67 31.90 -19.72
N HIS A 93 7.01 32.93 -20.24
CA HIS A 93 7.34 34.31 -19.98
C HIS A 93 7.24 34.59 -18.47
N SER A 94 8.29 35.22 -17.93
CA SER A 94 8.34 35.69 -16.56
C SER A 94 7.29 36.78 -16.34
N TYR A 95 6.21 36.43 -15.66
CA TYR A 95 5.32 37.42 -15.05
C TYR A 95 6.04 38.00 -13.84
N ASN A 96 5.95 39.32 -13.69
CA ASN A 96 6.50 40.05 -12.54
C ASN A 96 5.70 39.63 -11.31
N ASP A 97 6.25 38.69 -10.52
CA ASP A 97 5.53 38.04 -9.44
C ASP A 97 5.69 38.82 -8.14
N SER A 98 4.73 39.70 -7.87
CA SER A 98 4.51 40.29 -6.56
C SER A 98 3.52 39.47 -5.71
N SER A 99 3.34 38.18 -5.99
CA SER A 99 2.66 37.28 -5.05
C SER A 99 3.58 36.98 -3.85
N PRO A 100 3.03 36.82 -2.63
CA PRO A 100 3.83 36.47 -1.48
C PRO A 100 4.58 35.17 -1.77
N LYS A 101 5.92 35.22 -1.67
CA LYS A 101 6.83 34.12 -1.99
C LYS A 101 6.38 32.84 -1.28
N MET A 102 5.68 31.97 -2.00
CA MET A 102 5.18 30.71 -1.49
C MET A 102 6.38 29.88 -1.02
N SER A 103 6.27 29.30 0.18
CA SER A 103 7.30 28.38 0.66
C SER A 103 7.26 27.11 -0.21
N ASN A 104 8.45 26.61 -0.55
CA ASN A 104 8.61 25.48 -1.46
C ASN A 104 9.36 24.35 -0.73
N ARG A 105 8.77 23.83 0.36
CA ARG A 105 9.36 22.77 1.18
C ARG A 105 8.54 21.49 1.14
N ILE A 106 9.22 20.37 1.38
CA ILE A 106 8.63 19.07 1.69
C ILE A 106 9.21 18.64 3.03
N VAL A 107 8.35 18.41 4.00
CA VAL A 107 8.70 17.87 5.32
C VAL A 107 8.23 16.42 5.36
N ILE A 108 9.15 15.50 5.61
CA ILE A 108 8.88 14.07 5.70
C ILE A 108 9.07 13.65 7.15
N VAL A 109 8.04 13.05 7.75
CA VAL A 109 8.12 12.36 9.04
C VAL A 109 8.24 10.87 8.75
N GLY A 110 9.36 10.26 9.17
CA GLY A 110 9.73 8.90 8.82
C GLY A 110 10.67 8.84 7.61
N PHE A 111 11.92 8.44 7.85
CA PHE A 111 12.94 8.25 6.80
C PHE A 111 13.38 6.78 6.72
N GLY A 112 12.41 5.88 6.90
CA GLY A 112 12.55 4.42 6.68
C GLY A 112 12.48 4.05 5.19
N ASN A 113 11.98 2.85 4.88
CA ASN A 113 11.98 2.34 3.49
C ASN A 113 11.28 3.31 2.51
N ILE A 114 10.04 3.69 2.79
CA ILE A 114 9.22 4.54 1.92
C ILE A 114 9.75 5.98 1.89
N GLY A 115 10.12 6.54 3.04
CA GLY A 115 10.70 7.88 3.14
C GLY A 115 12.00 8.05 2.34
N GLN A 116 12.83 7.00 2.25
CA GLN A 116 14.02 6.98 1.39
C GLN A 116 13.68 6.73 -0.09
N ALA A 117 12.76 5.80 -0.34
CA ALA A 117 12.34 5.37 -1.68
C ALA A 117 11.67 6.49 -2.49
N VAL A 118 10.95 7.41 -1.83
CA VAL A 118 10.20 8.48 -2.50
C VAL A 118 11.10 9.62 -3.00
N ILE A 119 12.29 9.76 -2.43
CA ILE A 119 13.19 10.89 -2.69
C ILE A 119 13.49 11.12 -4.18
N PRO A 120 13.87 10.10 -4.97
CA PRO A 120 14.19 10.33 -6.37
C PRO A 120 13.00 10.90 -7.14
N LEU A 121 11.79 10.36 -6.92
CA LEU A 121 10.59 10.82 -7.61
C LEU A 121 10.16 12.22 -7.14
N LEU A 122 10.30 12.54 -5.85
CA LEU A 122 10.01 13.91 -5.36
C LEU A 122 10.96 14.95 -5.96
N GLN A 123 12.24 14.60 -6.11
CA GLN A 123 13.24 15.52 -6.69
C GLN A 123 13.03 15.73 -8.18
N ASP A 124 12.56 14.69 -8.89
CA ASP A 124 12.26 14.77 -10.31
C ASP A 124 10.97 15.57 -10.57
N GLU A 125 9.88 15.28 -9.87
CA GLU A 125 8.59 15.94 -10.08
C GLU A 125 8.50 17.34 -9.46
N PHE A 126 9.06 17.52 -8.26
CA PHE A 126 8.99 18.79 -7.53
C PHE A 126 10.36 19.46 -7.39
N ALA A 127 11.10 19.50 -8.51
CA ALA A 127 12.43 20.05 -8.60
C ALA A 127 12.52 21.47 -7.98
N GLY A 128 13.52 21.67 -7.10
CA GLY A 128 13.74 22.94 -6.42
C GLY A 128 13.00 23.09 -5.08
N ARG A 129 12.18 22.12 -4.66
CA ARG A 129 11.69 22.05 -3.28
C ARG A 129 12.82 21.62 -2.34
N ARG A 130 12.92 22.26 -1.18
CA ARG A 130 13.83 21.81 -0.11
C ARG A 130 13.17 20.68 0.67
N ILE A 131 13.88 19.58 0.85
CA ILE A 131 13.38 18.40 1.57
C ILE A 131 14.05 18.33 2.94
N THR A 132 13.22 18.21 3.99
CA THR A 132 13.65 17.92 5.36
C THR A 132 13.03 16.60 5.78
N ALA A 133 13.82 15.64 6.24
CA ALA A 133 13.37 14.36 6.77
C ALA A 133 13.62 14.30 8.28
N ILE A 134 12.63 13.83 9.03
CA ILE A 134 12.64 13.71 10.49
C ILE A 134 12.43 12.24 10.84
N ASP A 135 13.38 11.62 11.53
CA ASP A 135 13.32 10.20 11.90
C ASP A 135 13.80 10.03 13.35
N CYS A 136 13.26 9.04 14.06
CA CYS A 136 13.66 8.72 15.42
C CYS A 136 15.03 8.01 15.49
N CYS A 137 15.52 7.51 14.35
CA CYS A 137 16.80 6.82 14.22
C CYS A 137 17.54 7.30 12.98
N ILE A 138 18.82 7.69 13.14
CA ILE A 138 19.72 8.00 12.04
C ILE A 138 20.89 7.02 12.05
N ASP A 139 20.85 6.06 11.13
CA ASP A 139 21.96 5.15 10.85
C ASP A 139 22.86 5.68 9.72
N GLU A 140 23.98 4.99 9.47
CA GLU A 140 24.94 5.34 8.42
C GLU A 140 24.27 5.42 7.04
N ARG A 141 23.32 4.53 6.74
CA ARG A 141 22.61 4.49 5.46
C ARG A 141 21.74 5.72 5.24
N ARG A 142 20.99 6.15 6.26
CA ARG A 142 20.17 7.38 6.22
C ARG A 142 21.05 8.61 6.03
N VAL A 143 22.19 8.69 6.71
CA VAL A 143 23.16 9.80 6.52
C VAL A 143 23.70 9.81 5.10
N GLU A 144 24.07 8.65 4.55
CA GLU A 144 24.58 8.53 3.17
C GLU A 144 23.55 9.02 2.15
N ILE A 145 22.30 8.56 2.25
CA ILE A 145 21.23 8.96 1.33
C ILE A 145 20.95 10.45 1.48
N ALA A 146 20.80 10.95 2.71
CA ALA A 146 20.52 12.36 2.96
C ALA A 146 21.63 13.27 2.43
N THR A 147 22.89 12.90 2.63
CA THR A 147 24.04 13.64 2.11
C THR A 147 24.08 13.61 0.58
N ALA A 148 23.93 12.42 -0.02
CA ALA A 148 23.97 12.26 -1.47
C ALA A 148 22.81 12.97 -2.18
N ARG A 149 21.67 13.13 -1.50
CA ARG A 149 20.45 13.75 -2.05
C ARG A 149 20.18 15.15 -1.53
N ASN A 150 21.10 15.75 -0.76
CA ASN A 150 20.96 17.09 -0.19
C ASN A 150 19.63 17.26 0.60
N ILE A 151 19.33 16.29 1.47
CA ILE A 151 18.19 16.30 2.38
C ILE A 151 18.67 16.78 3.75
N GLU A 152 17.94 17.72 4.34
CA GLU A 152 18.15 18.06 5.75
C GLU A 152 17.61 16.92 6.62
N LEU A 153 18.47 16.28 7.41
CA LEU A 153 18.08 15.18 8.27
C LEU A 153 18.04 15.64 9.74
N VAL A 154 16.95 15.34 10.43
CA VAL A 154 16.70 15.71 11.83
C VAL A 154 16.45 14.45 12.65
N GLU A 155 17.33 14.17 13.62
CA GLU A 155 17.16 13.04 14.55
C GLU A 155 16.22 13.45 15.67
N GLN A 156 14.96 13.04 15.57
CA GLN A 156 13.96 13.35 16.58
C GLN A 156 12.79 12.38 16.47
N ARG A 157 12.41 11.74 17.58
CA ARG A 157 11.14 11.03 17.68
C ARG A 157 10.00 12.05 17.72
N VAL A 158 9.06 11.93 16.79
CA VAL A 158 7.82 12.70 16.80
C VAL A 158 6.78 11.96 17.64
N ASP A 159 6.16 12.65 18.59
CA ASP A 159 5.13 12.12 19.49
C ASP A 159 4.04 13.17 19.78
N ALA A 160 3.02 12.78 20.53
CA ALA A 160 1.87 13.62 20.87
C ALA A 160 2.25 14.92 21.62
N ASP A 161 3.35 14.93 22.37
CA ASP A 161 3.77 16.07 23.17
C ASP A 161 4.59 17.08 22.36
N ASN A 162 5.32 16.61 21.35
CA ASN A 162 6.34 17.41 20.68
C ASN A 162 6.04 17.76 19.21
N PHE A 163 5.08 17.08 18.55
CA PHE A 163 4.89 17.20 17.10
C PHE A 163 4.63 18.64 16.64
N GLN A 164 3.85 19.43 17.40
CA GLN A 164 3.60 20.82 17.07
C GLN A 164 4.88 21.66 17.10
N GLY A 165 5.70 21.51 18.14
CA GLY A 165 6.95 22.26 18.29
C GLY A 165 7.96 21.94 17.20
N ILE A 166 7.99 20.69 16.71
CA ILE A 166 8.89 20.25 15.66
C ILE A 166 8.38 20.66 14.27
N LEU A 167 7.11 20.38 13.97
CA LEU A 167 6.59 20.47 12.61
C LEU A 167 6.06 21.87 12.27
N ALA A 168 5.40 22.56 13.21
CA ALA A 168 4.79 23.87 12.95
C ALA A 168 5.77 24.93 12.39
N PRO A 169 7.04 25.04 12.87
CA PRO A 169 8.00 26.00 12.32
C PRO A 169 8.51 25.64 10.90
N ARG A 170 8.34 24.39 10.49
CA ARG A 170 8.80 23.86 9.20
C ARG A 170 7.73 23.92 8.11
N LEU A 171 6.50 24.30 8.47
CA LEU A 171 5.35 24.31 7.59
C LEU A 171 4.82 25.73 7.36
N SER A 172 4.45 26.00 6.12
CA SER A 172 3.83 27.24 5.68
C SER A 172 2.97 26.94 4.44
N ARG A 173 2.20 27.93 4.00
CA ARG A 173 1.26 27.75 2.89
C ARG A 173 1.98 27.27 1.63
N GLY A 174 1.51 26.16 1.05
CA GLY A 174 2.10 25.54 -0.14
C GLY A 174 3.22 24.55 0.10
N ASP A 175 3.64 24.34 1.35
CA ASP A 175 4.53 23.24 1.72
C ASP A 175 3.77 21.90 1.73
N PHE A 176 4.52 20.79 1.64
CA PHE A 176 3.98 19.44 1.80
C PHE A 176 4.44 18.85 3.15
N LEU A 177 3.52 18.22 3.87
CA LEU A 177 3.82 17.35 5.02
C LEU A 177 3.50 15.91 4.64
N LEU A 178 4.53 15.06 4.54
CA LEU A 178 4.39 13.63 4.29
C LEU A 178 4.59 12.87 5.59
N ASN A 179 3.58 12.15 6.05
CA ASN A 179 3.67 11.23 7.17
C ASN A 179 3.90 9.81 6.65
N LEU A 180 5.16 9.36 6.73
CA LEU A 180 5.64 8.06 6.26
C LEU A 180 6.28 7.27 7.41
N ALA A 181 5.87 7.57 8.65
CA ALA A 181 6.31 6.91 9.87
C ALA A 181 5.15 6.10 10.48
N PRO A 182 5.43 4.90 11.03
CA PRO A 182 4.46 4.21 11.84
C PRO A 182 4.28 4.91 13.20
N SER A 183 3.12 4.73 13.82
CA SER A 183 2.77 5.24 15.15
C SER A 183 2.90 6.76 15.30
N VAL A 184 2.54 7.50 14.25
CA VAL A 184 2.49 8.97 14.24
C VAL A 184 1.09 9.40 13.78
N SER A 185 0.33 10.02 14.70
CA SER A 185 -1.11 10.31 14.51
C SER A 185 -1.43 11.06 13.22
N THR A 186 -2.15 10.39 12.33
CA THR A 186 -2.67 10.98 11.08
C THR A 186 -3.55 12.19 11.37
N CYS A 187 -4.52 12.03 12.29
CA CYS A 187 -5.45 13.10 12.66
C CYS A 187 -4.73 14.37 13.15
N ASP A 188 -3.69 14.23 13.97
CA ASP A 188 -3.01 15.41 14.54
C ASP A 188 -2.10 16.08 13.52
N LEU A 189 -1.37 15.30 12.72
CA LEU A 189 -0.49 15.86 11.69
C LEU A 189 -1.28 16.50 10.55
N LEU A 190 -2.39 15.90 10.10
CA LEU A 190 -3.22 16.50 9.05
C LEU A 190 -3.84 17.81 9.51
N LEU A 191 -4.34 17.89 10.76
CA LEU A 191 -4.91 19.12 11.31
C LEU A 191 -3.84 20.19 11.46
N LEU A 192 -2.62 19.81 11.88
CA LEU A 192 -1.49 20.73 11.93
C LEU A 192 -1.13 21.26 10.53
N ALA A 193 -1.02 20.39 9.53
CA ALA A 193 -0.72 20.79 8.15
C ALA A 193 -1.78 21.77 7.61
N GLN A 194 -3.06 21.45 7.79
CA GLN A 194 -4.17 22.32 7.40
C GLN A 194 -4.13 23.68 8.11
N SER A 195 -3.82 23.71 9.41
CA SER A 195 -3.67 24.97 10.16
C SER A 195 -2.53 25.87 9.63
N LYS A 196 -1.57 25.28 8.90
CA LYS A 196 -0.43 25.98 8.28
C LYS A 196 -0.64 26.24 6.78
N GLY A 197 -1.76 25.82 6.20
CA GLY A 197 -2.01 25.91 4.76
C GLY A 197 -1.14 24.96 3.93
N ALA A 198 -0.59 23.91 4.54
CA ALA A 198 0.22 22.89 3.89
C ALA A 198 -0.66 21.74 3.38
N ILE A 199 -0.22 21.10 2.29
CA ILE A 199 -0.83 19.85 1.82
C ILE A 199 -0.30 18.71 2.69
N TYR A 200 -1.20 17.82 3.10
CA TYR A 200 -0.86 16.63 3.87
C TYR A 200 -0.99 15.37 3.01
N LEU A 201 -0.10 14.40 3.20
CA LEU A 201 -0.28 13.04 2.70
C LEU A 201 0.30 12.01 3.67
N ASP A 202 -0.41 10.89 3.84
CA ASP A 202 0.13 9.66 4.42
C ASP A 202 -0.17 8.42 3.55
N THR A 203 0.41 7.28 3.91
CA THR A 203 0.18 6.00 3.22
C THR A 203 -0.66 5.02 4.05
N GLY A 204 -1.02 5.39 5.27
CA GLY A 204 -1.82 4.62 6.21
C GLY A 204 -2.29 5.53 7.35
N ILE A 205 -3.48 5.27 7.89
CA ILE A 205 -4.02 6.06 9.00
C ILE A 205 -3.44 5.50 10.29
N GLU A 206 -2.57 6.28 10.92
CA GLU A 206 -1.80 5.85 12.08
C GLU A 206 -2.34 6.50 13.37
N PRO A 207 -2.43 5.78 14.50
CA PRO A 207 -2.56 6.37 15.82
C PRO A 207 -1.18 6.77 16.39
N TRP A 208 -1.13 7.41 17.56
CA TRP A 208 0.12 7.55 18.30
C TRP A 208 0.60 6.24 18.92
N GLU A 209 -0.34 5.36 19.26
CA GLU A 209 -0.09 4.08 19.90
C GLU A 209 -1.14 3.06 19.44
N TYR A 210 -0.70 1.84 19.16
CA TYR A 210 -1.57 0.72 18.83
C TYR A 210 -1.95 -0.05 20.10
N HIS A 211 -3.22 -0.43 20.20
CA HIS A 211 -3.73 -1.24 21.30
C HIS A 211 -4.28 -2.56 20.74
N TYR A 212 -3.66 -3.67 21.12
CA TYR A 212 -3.95 -5.00 20.55
C TYR A 212 -4.93 -5.83 21.39
N ASP A 213 -5.05 -5.56 22.70
CA ASP A 213 -5.92 -6.32 23.60
C ASP A 213 -7.29 -5.65 23.80
N GLN A 214 -8.36 -6.37 23.44
CA GLN A 214 -9.74 -6.00 23.76
C GLN A 214 -10.15 -6.47 25.17
N ASP A 215 -9.47 -7.47 25.73
CA ASP A 215 -9.74 -7.96 27.09
C ASP A 215 -9.27 -6.98 28.17
N ASP A 216 -8.43 -6.00 27.80
CA ASP A 216 -7.97 -4.88 28.65
C ASP A 216 -8.72 -3.57 28.33
N TYR A 217 -9.89 -3.68 27.68
CA TYR A 217 -10.79 -2.54 27.44
C TYR A 217 -11.47 -2.14 28.75
N ASP A 218 -10.80 -1.30 29.53
CA ASP A 218 -11.36 -0.62 30.70
C ASP A 218 -12.16 0.66 30.33
N GLY A 219 -12.32 0.93 29.03
CA GLY A 219 -12.95 2.13 28.49
C GLY A 219 -12.02 3.34 28.30
N THR A 220 -10.71 3.20 28.58
CA THR A 220 -9.70 4.25 28.37
C THR A 220 -8.88 4.07 27.09
N ASN A 221 -8.71 2.83 26.61
CA ASN A 221 -7.99 2.54 25.35
C ASN A 221 -8.88 2.75 24.13
N ALA A 222 -8.41 3.54 23.15
CA ALA A 222 -9.13 3.78 21.91
C ALA A 222 -9.04 2.57 20.97
N ASP A 223 -10.13 2.22 20.29
CA ASP A 223 -10.13 1.23 19.21
C ASP A 223 -9.19 1.69 18.08
N THR A 224 -8.20 0.84 17.76
CA THR A 224 -7.17 1.10 16.73
C THR A 224 -7.34 0.20 15.50
N SER A 225 -8.51 -0.41 15.31
CA SER A 225 -8.87 -1.03 14.03
C SER A 225 -8.83 -0.01 12.89
N ASN A 226 -8.57 -0.47 11.66
CA ASN A 226 -8.57 0.44 10.50
C ASN A 226 -9.95 1.08 10.31
N TYR A 227 -11.03 0.37 10.65
CA TYR A 227 -12.36 0.95 10.66
C TYR A 227 -12.48 2.13 11.63
N ALA A 228 -12.08 1.95 12.89
CA ALA A 228 -12.17 3.01 13.89
C ALA A 228 -11.27 4.21 13.55
N LEU A 229 -10.05 3.95 13.08
CA LEU A 229 -9.11 4.99 12.64
C LEU A 229 -9.67 5.78 11.45
N ARG A 230 -10.23 5.10 10.44
CA ARG A 230 -10.93 5.74 9.32
C ARG A 230 -12.10 6.59 9.78
N GLU A 231 -12.96 6.08 10.67
CA GLU A 231 -14.13 6.83 11.15
C GLU A 231 -13.75 8.11 11.92
N ARG A 232 -12.60 8.12 12.62
CA ARG A 232 -12.05 9.34 13.25
C ARG A 232 -11.68 10.38 12.19
N VAL A 233 -11.03 9.98 11.10
CA VAL A 233 -10.69 10.87 9.99
C VAL A 233 -11.95 11.39 9.29
N LEU A 234 -12.94 10.52 9.03
CA LEU A 234 -14.22 10.94 8.44
C LEU A 234 -15.00 11.89 9.36
N ALA A 235 -14.89 11.75 10.68
CA ALA A 235 -15.47 12.70 11.62
C ALA A 235 -14.85 14.10 11.49
N LEU A 236 -13.53 14.19 11.32
CA LEU A 236 -12.84 15.46 11.03
C LEU A 236 -13.30 16.03 9.70
N LYS A 237 -13.38 15.20 8.65
CA LYS A 237 -13.84 15.61 7.32
C LYS A 237 -15.23 16.25 7.35
N ARG A 238 -16.19 15.66 8.08
CA ARG A 238 -17.55 16.20 8.23
C ARG A 238 -17.59 17.58 8.89
N GLY A 239 -16.56 17.95 9.66
CA GLY A 239 -16.45 19.24 10.33
C GLY A 239 -15.70 20.31 9.53
N GLN A 240 -15.17 19.99 8.35
CA GLN A 240 -14.35 20.93 7.56
C GLN A 240 -15.18 21.94 6.78
N SER A 241 -14.65 23.16 6.68
CA SER A 241 -15.22 24.21 5.82
C SER A 241 -14.79 24.02 4.37
N ALA A 242 -15.53 24.64 3.45
CA ALA A 242 -15.07 24.82 2.08
C ALA A 242 -13.68 25.50 2.06
N SER A 243 -12.84 25.14 1.10
CA SER A 243 -11.47 25.68 0.92
C SER A 243 -10.46 25.29 2.02
N THR A 244 -10.72 24.24 2.79
CA THR A 244 -9.71 23.67 3.71
C THR A 244 -8.56 23.06 2.90
N PRO A 245 -7.27 23.26 3.28
CA PRO A 245 -6.14 22.68 2.55
C PRO A 245 -6.27 21.16 2.38
N THR A 246 -5.87 20.68 1.21
CA THR A 246 -5.98 19.27 0.86
C THR A 246 -5.12 18.39 1.75
N ALA A 247 -5.75 17.35 2.30
CA ALA A 247 -5.11 16.30 3.09
C ALA A 247 -5.52 14.95 2.52
N ILE A 248 -4.58 14.25 1.90
CA ILE A 248 -4.81 12.94 1.32
C ILE A 248 -4.44 11.88 2.35
N VAL A 249 -5.38 11.03 2.71
CA VAL A 249 -5.16 9.96 3.70
C VAL A 249 -5.12 8.60 3.03
N ALA A 250 -4.33 7.69 3.59
CA ALA A 250 -4.19 6.31 3.17
C ALA A 250 -3.90 6.17 1.67
N ASN A 251 -2.87 6.86 1.16
CA ASN A 251 -2.55 6.88 -0.26
C ASN A 251 -1.09 6.46 -0.56
N GLY A 252 -0.87 5.14 -0.50
CA GLY A 252 0.27 4.43 -1.07
C GLY A 252 -0.14 3.59 -2.28
N ALA A 253 0.35 2.34 -2.36
CA ALA A 253 -0.06 1.41 -3.40
C ALA A 253 -1.45 0.83 -3.09
N ASN A 254 -1.58 0.22 -1.92
CA ASN A 254 -2.75 -0.35 -1.29
C ASN A 254 -2.62 -0.06 0.20
N PRO A 255 -3.45 0.79 0.81
CA PRO A 255 -4.47 1.64 0.20
C PRO A 255 -3.86 2.70 -0.75
N GLY A 256 -4.62 3.19 -1.73
CA GLY A 256 -4.18 4.24 -2.65
C GLY A 256 -4.41 3.91 -4.13
N TYR A 257 -3.33 3.60 -4.86
CA TYR A 257 -3.36 3.32 -6.30
C TYR A 257 -4.41 2.27 -6.70
N VAL A 258 -4.63 1.26 -5.85
CA VAL A 258 -5.65 0.23 -6.08
C VAL A 258 -7.07 0.78 -6.20
N SER A 259 -7.42 1.88 -5.53
CA SER A 259 -8.73 2.54 -5.71
C SER A 259 -8.89 3.10 -7.12
N ALA A 260 -7.81 3.63 -7.71
CA ALA A 260 -7.79 4.06 -9.11
C ALA A 260 -7.91 2.87 -10.07
N LEU A 261 -7.26 1.74 -9.74
CA LEU A 261 -7.40 0.49 -10.49
C LEU A 261 -8.81 -0.10 -10.41
N VAL A 262 -9.52 0.01 -9.28
CA VAL A 262 -10.93 -0.41 -9.22
C VAL A 262 -11.76 0.38 -10.23
N LYS A 263 -11.63 1.71 -10.24
CA LYS A 263 -12.34 2.57 -11.20
C LYS A 263 -11.99 2.21 -12.65
N GLN A 264 -10.71 2.07 -12.98
CA GLN A 264 -10.28 1.65 -14.32
C GLN A 264 -10.81 0.26 -14.67
N GLY A 265 -10.74 -0.70 -13.74
CA GLY A 265 -11.22 -2.07 -13.94
C GLY A 265 -12.73 -2.15 -14.17
N LEU A 266 -13.53 -1.30 -13.51
CA LEU A 266 -14.97 -1.22 -13.76
C LEU A 266 -15.26 -0.75 -15.19
N LEU A 267 -14.50 0.22 -15.71
CA LEU A 267 -14.64 0.68 -17.09
C LEU A 267 -14.20 -0.39 -18.09
N GLU A 268 -13.05 -1.04 -17.85
CA GLU A 268 -12.54 -2.12 -18.71
C GLU A 268 -13.48 -3.34 -18.71
N LEU A 269 -14.06 -3.70 -17.56
CA LEU A 269 -15.05 -4.76 -17.46
C LEU A 269 -16.34 -4.40 -18.21
N ALA A 270 -16.85 -3.17 -18.05
CA ALA A 270 -18.03 -2.70 -18.79
C ALA A 270 -17.82 -2.78 -20.31
N GLN A 271 -16.63 -2.42 -20.78
CA GLN A 271 -16.28 -2.56 -22.20
C GLN A 271 -16.29 -4.02 -22.65
N GLU A 272 -15.63 -4.92 -21.92
CA GLU A 272 -15.52 -6.34 -22.27
C GLU A 272 -16.89 -7.03 -22.35
N VAL A 273 -17.80 -6.71 -21.42
CA VAL A 273 -19.11 -7.39 -21.34
C VAL A 273 -20.18 -6.74 -22.22
N GLY A 274 -19.81 -5.78 -23.08
CA GLY A 274 -20.73 -5.10 -24.00
C GLY A 274 -21.66 -4.09 -23.33
N LEU A 275 -21.27 -3.53 -22.19
CA LEU A 275 -22.01 -2.52 -21.41
C LEU A 275 -21.29 -1.16 -21.37
N ALA A 276 -20.44 -0.87 -22.35
CA ALA A 276 -19.65 0.36 -22.42
C ALA A 276 -20.48 1.66 -22.33
N GLU A 277 -21.73 1.63 -22.80
CA GLU A 277 -22.66 2.77 -22.72
C GLU A 277 -22.99 3.16 -21.27
N LEU A 278 -22.89 2.23 -20.31
CA LEU A 278 -23.06 2.54 -18.87
C LEU A 278 -21.86 3.30 -18.29
N ALA A 279 -20.73 3.30 -19.01
CA ALA A 279 -19.47 3.90 -18.63
C ALA A 279 -19.12 5.14 -19.49
N SER A 280 -20.05 5.60 -20.34
CA SER A 280 -19.84 6.71 -21.27
C SER A 280 -20.94 7.79 -21.12
N PRO A 281 -20.61 9.03 -20.71
CA PRO A 281 -19.28 9.46 -20.23
C PRO A 281 -18.88 8.75 -18.93
N ALA A 282 -17.59 8.77 -18.60
CA ALA A 282 -17.07 8.15 -17.38
C ALA A 282 -17.84 8.62 -16.13
N PRO A 283 -18.11 7.74 -15.15
CA PRO A 283 -18.78 8.10 -13.90
C PRO A 283 -18.06 9.23 -13.17
N ARG A 284 -18.82 10.21 -12.65
CA ARG A 284 -18.26 11.41 -12.03
C ARG A 284 -18.51 11.49 -10.53
N THR A 285 -19.59 10.89 -10.06
CA THR A 285 -19.96 10.88 -8.65
C THR A 285 -19.73 9.50 -8.04
N ARG A 286 -19.61 9.47 -6.72
CA ARG A 286 -19.56 8.23 -5.94
C ARG A 286 -20.74 7.32 -6.28
N GLU A 287 -21.96 7.87 -6.38
CA GLU A 287 -23.17 7.13 -6.69
C GLU A 287 -23.15 6.55 -8.11
N ASP A 288 -22.52 7.23 -9.07
CA ASP A 288 -22.41 6.71 -10.45
C ASP A 288 -21.44 5.53 -10.52
N TRP A 289 -20.30 5.60 -9.80
CA TRP A 289 -19.37 4.48 -9.68
C TRP A 289 -20.04 3.26 -9.01
N ALA A 290 -20.78 3.49 -7.93
CA ALA A 290 -21.53 2.44 -7.25
C ALA A 290 -22.61 1.82 -8.16
N ARG A 291 -23.32 2.63 -8.97
CA ARG A 291 -24.28 2.16 -9.98
C ARG A 291 -23.62 1.33 -11.07
N LEU A 292 -22.45 1.74 -11.55
CA LEU A 292 -21.70 0.97 -12.55
C LEU A 292 -21.30 -0.40 -11.98
N ALA A 293 -20.71 -0.44 -10.79
CA ALA A 293 -20.32 -1.68 -10.13
C ALA A 293 -21.51 -2.62 -9.91
N ALA A 294 -22.66 -2.08 -9.48
CA ALA A 294 -23.90 -2.83 -9.34
C ALA A 294 -24.42 -3.39 -10.68
N ALA A 295 -24.39 -2.58 -11.74
CA ALA A 295 -24.83 -2.99 -13.07
C ALA A 295 -23.95 -4.11 -13.67
N LEU A 296 -22.67 -4.13 -13.29
CA LEU A 296 -21.71 -5.18 -13.62
C LEU A 296 -21.79 -6.39 -12.66
N ASP A 297 -22.68 -6.36 -11.66
CA ASP A 297 -22.80 -7.40 -10.62
C ASP A 297 -21.45 -7.80 -10.03
N VAL A 298 -20.60 -6.81 -9.76
CA VAL A 298 -19.35 -7.02 -9.02
C VAL A 298 -19.71 -7.33 -7.58
N GLN A 299 -19.49 -8.57 -7.16
CA GLN A 299 -19.85 -9.04 -5.82
C GLN A 299 -18.66 -8.98 -4.87
N VAL A 300 -17.47 -9.33 -5.38
CA VAL A 300 -16.25 -9.36 -4.58
C VAL A 300 -15.15 -8.58 -5.30
N ILE A 301 -14.42 -7.75 -4.56
CA ILE A 301 -13.19 -7.11 -5.01
C ILE A 301 -12.08 -7.57 -4.08
N GLN A 302 -11.16 -8.38 -4.59
CA GLN A 302 -9.95 -8.69 -3.83
C GLN A 302 -8.87 -7.69 -4.23
N ILE A 303 -8.22 -7.07 -3.26
CA ILE A 303 -6.87 -6.55 -3.49
C ILE A 303 -6.00 -7.80 -3.52
N SER A 304 -5.57 -8.21 -4.71
CA SER A 304 -4.95 -9.52 -4.93
C SER A 304 -3.48 -9.29 -5.20
N GLU A 305 -2.65 -9.66 -4.23
CA GLU A 305 -1.21 -9.41 -4.28
C GLU A 305 -0.41 -10.69 -4.06
N ARG A 306 0.54 -10.94 -4.95
CA ARG A 306 1.58 -11.94 -4.76
C ARG A 306 2.97 -11.30 -4.90
N ASP A 307 3.68 -11.20 -3.79
CA ASP A 307 5.09 -10.84 -3.80
C ASP A 307 5.95 -12.11 -3.97
N THR A 308 6.82 -12.10 -4.98
CA THR A 308 7.76 -13.18 -5.31
C THR A 308 9.21 -12.74 -5.24
N GLN A 309 9.49 -11.55 -4.70
CA GLN A 309 10.86 -11.07 -4.52
C GLN A 309 11.67 -12.03 -3.63
N ARG A 310 12.86 -12.40 -4.09
CA ARG A 310 13.75 -13.35 -3.39
C ARG A 310 15.12 -12.75 -3.14
N ALA A 311 15.66 -13.05 -1.97
CA ALA A 311 17.06 -12.81 -1.63
C ALA A 311 17.78 -14.16 -1.48
N PRO A 312 19.08 -14.25 -1.83
CA PRO A 312 19.87 -15.47 -1.67
C PRO A 312 20.34 -15.68 -0.22
N ILE A 313 20.04 -14.74 0.67
CA ILE A 313 20.42 -14.78 2.08
C ILE A 313 19.31 -15.46 2.86
N GLU A 314 19.65 -16.61 3.45
CA GLU A 314 18.75 -17.36 4.33
C GLU A 314 18.31 -16.51 5.53
N ARG A 315 17.08 -16.74 6.00
CA ARG A 315 16.55 -16.09 7.19
C ARG A 315 17.20 -16.66 8.44
N ALA A 316 17.67 -15.78 9.33
CA ALA A 316 18.22 -16.20 10.60
C ALA A 316 17.10 -16.69 11.55
N PRO A 317 17.40 -17.61 12.50
CA PRO A 317 16.44 -17.95 13.55
C PRO A 317 15.96 -16.70 14.28
N ARG A 318 14.64 -16.59 14.52
CA ARG A 318 14.00 -15.42 15.15
C ARG A 318 14.23 -14.08 14.42
N GLU A 319 14.46 -14.12 13.12
CA GLU A 319 14.46 -12.93 12.26
C GLU A 319 13.13 -12.84 11.51
N PHE A 320 12.52 -11.66 11.54
CA PHE A 320 11.35 -11.30 10.75
C PHE A 320 11.80 -10.51 9.52
N VAL A 321 11.50 -11.06 8.36
CA VAL A 321 11.98 -10.59 7.06
C VAL A 321 10.80 -10.15 6.21
N ASN A 322 10.84 -8.95 5.64
CA ASN A 322 9.78 -8.46 4.74
C ASN A 322 10.33 -7.47 3.70
N THR A 323 9.61 -7.26 2.59
CA THR A 323 9.97 -6.32 1.51
C THR A 323 9.58 -4.87 1.80
N TRP A 324 8.76 -4.66 2.83
CA TRP A 324 8.39 -3.36 3.37
C TRP A 324 8.43 -3.40 4.91
N SER A 325 7.87 -2.39 5.58
CA SER A 325 7.97 -2.18 7.03
C SER A 325 7.70 -3.48 7.81
N VAL A 326 8.70 -4.01 8.50
CA VAL A 326 8.53 -5.20 9.35
C VAL A 326 7.59 -4.90 10.52
N PRO A 327 7.78 -3.81 11.29
CA PRO A 327 6.84 -3.46 12.37
C PRO A 327 5.41 -3.24 11.87
N GLY A 328 5.23 -2.52 10.76
CA GLY A 328 3.90 -2.25 10.19
C GLY A 328 3.20 -3.54 9.77
N PHE A 329 3.90 -4.43 9.07
CA PHE A 329 3.36 -5.71 8.66
C PHE A 329 3.04 -6.63 9.85
N MET A 330 3.86 -6.63 10.91
CA MET A 330 3.57 -7.37 12.14
C MET A 330 2.29 -6.85 12.82
N THR A 331 2.14 -5.52 12.91
CA THR A 331 0.95 -4.86 13.44
C THR A 331 -0.31 -5.31 12.67
N GLU A 332 -0.31 -5.18 11.34
CA GLU A 332 -1.45 -5.58 10.50
C GLU A 332 -1.75 -7.08 10.58
N CYS A 333 -0.71 -7.92 10.68
CA CYS A 333 -0.87 -9.36 10.87
C CYS A 333 -1.62 -9.69 12.16
N GLN A 334 -1.29 -9.00 13.25
CA GLN A 334 -1.82 -9.26 14.59
C GLN A 334 -3.19 -8.62 14.83
N GLN A 335 -3.54 -7.56 14.09
CA GLN A 335 -4.90 -7.03 14.11
C GLN A 335 -5.90 -8.05 13.59
N ASP A 336 -7.13 -7.96 14.10
CA ASP A 336 -8.28 -8.72 13.60
C ASP A 336 -8.45 -8.51 12.09
N ALA A 337 -8.79 -9.58 11.37
CA ALA A 337 -9.11 -9.47 9.95
C ALA A 337 -10.34 -8.56 9.74
N GLU A 338 -10.21 -7.56 8.89
CA GLU A 338 -11.30 -6.65 8.53
C GLU A 338 -11.57 -6.69 7.03
N LEU A 339 -12.86 -6.65 6.67
CA LEU A 339 -13.28 -6.69 5.28
C LEU A 339 -14.56 -5.88 5.07
N GLY A 340 -14.61 -5.15 3.96
CA GLY A 340 -15.84 -4.59 3.42
C GLY A 340 -16.84 -5.71 3.17
N TRP A 341 -18.08 -5.54 3.61
CA TRP A 341 -19.06 -6.63 3.65
C TRP A 341 -20.22 -6.40 2.70
N GLY A 342 -20.27 -7.20 1.63
CA GLY A 342 -21.19 -7.04 0.53
C GLY A 342 -22.64 -7.41 0.84
N THR A 343 -23.56 -6.85 0.08
CA THR A 343 -25.01 -7.11 0.21
C THR A 343 -25.41 -8.48 -0.36
N HIS A 344 -24.57 -9.12 -1.17
CA HIS A 344 -24.82 -10.46 -1.72
C HIS A 344 -24.51 -11.58 -0.71
N GLU A 345 -23.78 -11.27 0.36
CA GLU A 345 -23.36 -12.25 1.35
C GLU A 345 -24.57 -12.80 2.12
N PRO A 346 -24.79 -14.13 2.16
CA PRO A 346 -26.00 -14.71 2.72
C PRO A 346 -26.05 -14.64 4.26
N THR A 347 -24.89 -14.77 4.90
CA THR A 347 -24.74 -14.89 6.35
C THR A 347 -23.38 -14.36 6.76
N LEU A 348 -23.28 -13.84 7.98
CA LEU A 348 -21.99 -13.50 8.57
C LEU A 348 -21.15 -14.77 8.81
N PRO A 349 -19.81 -14.72 8.62
CA PRO A 349 -18.90 -15.79 9.03
C PRO A 349 -18.94 -16.00 10.55
N ALA A 350 -18.47 -17.16 11.00
CA ALA A 350 -18.30 -17.42 12.42
C ALA A 350 -17.34 -16.39 13.05
N GLY A 351 -17.67 -15.90 14.25
CA GLY A 351 -16.86 -14.89 14.94
C GLY A 351 -16.85 -13.50 14.29
N ALA A 352 -17.68 -13.25 13.27
CA ALA A 352 -17.78 -11.93 12.66
C ALA A 352 -18.63 -10.96 13.50
N VAL A 353 -18.13 -9.73 13.63
CA VAL A 353 -18.79 -8.62 14.33
C VAL A 353 -19.06 -7.49 13.34
N ARG A 354 -20.27 -6.93 13.39
CA ARG A 354 -20.63 -5.70 12.66
C ARG A 354 -20.34 -4.48 13.52
N HIS A 355 -19.83 -3.42 12.89
CA HIS A 355 -19.73 -2.13 13.55
C HIS A 355 -21.14 -1.52 13.75
N THR A 356 -21.38 -0.95 14.93
CA THR A 356 -22.67 -0.35 15.30
C THR A 356 -22.76 1.13 14.96
N ALA A 357 -21.65 1.80 14.64
CA ALA A 357 -21.55 3.21 14.27
C ALA A 357 -20.66 3.39 13.02
N GLY A 358 -20.66 4.59 12.43
CA GLY A 358 -19.89 4.90 11.22
C GLY A 358 -20.59 4.49 9.92
N SER A 359 -19.81 4.29 8.85
CA SER A 359 -20.24 3.85 7.52
C SER A 359 -20.99 2.51 7.51
N ARG A 360 -20.67 1.63 8.47
CA ARG A 360 -21.15 0.24 8.58
C ARG A 360 -20.87 -0.56 7.30
N ALA A 361 -19.80 -0.21 6.60
CA ALA A 361 -19.39 -0.81 5.34
C ALA A 361 -18.64 -2.13 5.51
N ALA A 362 -18.08 -2.39 6.70
CA ALA A 362 -17.21 -3.51 6.98
C ALA A 362 -17.71 -4.41 8.13
N ILE A 363 -17.08 -5.57 8.22
CA ILE A 363 -17.11 -6.46 9.39
C ILE A 363 -15.68 -6.71 9.85
N ARG A 364 -15.57 -7.12 11.10
CA ARG A 364 -14.33 -7.61 11.72
C ARG A 364 -14.52 -9.07 12.09
N LEU A 365 -13.54 -9.93 11.83
CA LEU A 365 -13.51 -11.30 12.32
C LEU A 365 -12.71 -11.32 13.62
N SER A 366 -13.22 -11.95 14.68
CA SER A 366 -12.47 -12.19 15.93
C SER A 366 -11.37 -13.24 15.74
N ARG A 367 -10.46 -12.96 14.80
CA ARG A 367 -9.34 -13.78 14.38
C ARG A 367 -8.31 -12.87 13.70
N PRO A 368 -7.02 -12.98 14.05
CA PRO A 368 -6.01 -12.12 13.46
C PRO A 368 -5.84 -12.38 11.96
N GLY A 369 -5.37 -11.36 11.23
CA GLY A 369 -5.19 -11.43 9.78
C GLY A 369 -4.22 -12.54 9.35
N TRP A 370 -3.13 -12.75 10.09
CA TRP A 370 -2.16 -13.82 9.80
C TRP A 370 -2.77 -15.22 9.88
N ALA A 371 -3.85 -15.40 10.65
CA ALA A 371 -4.52 -16.68 10.84
C ALA A 371 -5.71 -16.86 9.88
N THR A 372 -6.09 -15.83 9.12
CA THR A 372 -7.27 -15.84 8.25
C THR A 372 -6.83 -15.92 6.79
N THR A 373 -7.24 -16.99 6.09
CA THR A 373 -6.79 -17.25 4.71
C THR A 373 -7.95 -17.44 3.74
N VAL A 374 -7.74 -16.98 2.52
CA VAL A 374 -8.71 -17.00 1.42
C VAL A 374 -8.03 -17.44 0.12
N LYS A 375 -8.80 -18.08 -0.75
CA LYS A 375 -8.40 -18.33 -2.14
C LYS A 375 -8.45 -17.02 -2.93
N SER A 376 -7.40 -16.77 -3.69
CA SER A 376 -7.29 -15.67 -4.63
C SER A 376 -6.59 -16.13 -5.91
N TRP A 377 -6.41 -15.22 -6.85
CA TRP A 377 -5.83 -15.51 -8.15
C TRP A 377 -5.09 -14.29 -8.70
N THR A 378 -3.87 -14.49 -9.20
CA THR A 378 -3.15 -13.48 -10.01
C THR A 378 -2.71 -14.07 -11.37
N PRO A 379 -2.45 -13.23 -12.39
CA PRO A 379 -2.03 -13.68 -13.71
C PRO A 379 -0.77 -14.56 -13.75
N ARG A 380 0.27 -14.25 -12.95
CA ARG A 380 1.53 -15.00 -12.95
C ARG A 380 1.50 -16.22 -12.04
N GLN A 381 0.79 -16.14 -10.92
CA GLN A 381 0.73 -17.23 -9.95
C GLN A 381 -0.36 -18.26 -10.29
N GLY A 382 -1.46 -17.84 -10.89
CA GLY A 382 -2.69 -18.62 -10.87
C GLY A 382 -3.38 -18.54 -9.51
N GLU A 383 -4.09 -19.62 -9.13
CA GLU A 383 -4.73 -19.71 -7.81
C GLU A 383 -3.68 -19.78 -6.69
N PHE A 384 -3.94 -19.08 -5.58
CA PHE A 384 -3.13 -19.15 -4.37
C PHE A 384 -3.96 -18.87 -3.12
N GLU A 385 -3.41 -19.21 -1.96
CA GLU A 385 -3.96 -18.83 -0.66
C GLU A 385 -3.29 -17.54 -0.18
N GLY A 386 -4.10 -16.49 0.00
CA GLY A 386 -3.69 -15.20 0.58
C GLY A 386 -4.21 -15.02 1.99
N TYR A 387 -3.56 -14.16 2.76
CA TYR A 387 -3.97 -13.74 4.09
C TYR A 387 -4.94 -12.55 4.00
N VAL A 388 -5.93 -12.53 4.88
CA VAL A 388 -6.88 -11.42 5.02
C VAL A 388 -6.38 -10.46 6.08
N LEU A 389 -5.49 -9.55 5.67
CA LEU A 389 -4.99 -8.50 6.55
C LEU A 389 -5.94 -7.31 6.54
N THR A 390 -6.09 -6.65 7.68
CA THR A 390 -6.89 -5.42 7.74
C THR A 390 -6.21 -4.33 6.93
N HIS A 391 -6.99 -3.63 6.10
CA HIS A 391 -6.48 -2.58 5.24
C HIS A 391 -7.56 -1.51 5.02
N HIS A 392 -7.13 -0.26 4.90
CA HIS A 392 -8.05 0.88 4.78
C HIS A 392 -8.97 0.76 3.55
N GLU A 393 -8.43 0.36 2.41
CA GLU A 393 -9.16 0.27 1.14
C GLU A 393 -10.22 -0.84 1.13
N ALA A 394 -10.05 -1.88 1.96
CA ALA A 394 -11.09 -2.89 2.15
C ALA A 394 -12.39 -2.26 2.68
N ILE A 395 -12.26 -1.23 3.51
CA ILE A 395 -13.39 -0.49 4.09
C ILE A 395 -13.81 0.64 3.15
N SER A 396 -12.86 1.45 2.68
CA SER A 396 -13.15 2.67 1.92
C SER A 396 -13.74 2.37 0.54
N ILE A 397 -13.23 1.37 -0.20
CA ILE A 397 -13.79 0.97 -1.52
C ILE A 397 -15.22 0.43 -1.34
N ALA A 398 -15.44 -0.42 -0.33
CA ALA A 398 -16.77 -0.97 -0.06
C ALA A 398 -17.77 0.13 0.29
N ASP A 399 -17.38 1.09 1.13
CA ASP A 399 -18.17 2.26 1.47
C ASP A 399 -18.43 3.13 0.24
N TYR A 400 -17.40 3.44 -0.55
CA TYR A 400 -17.48 4.26 -1.76
C TYR A 400 -18.43 3.67 -2.80
N LEU A 401 -18.41 2.35 -3.00
CA LEU A 401 -19.28 1.64 -3.95
C LEU A 401 -20.65 1.25 -3.38
N THR A 402 -21.05 1.77 -2.22
CA THR A 402 -22.37 1.47 -1.64
C THR A 402 -23.50 2.28 -2.29
N LEU A 403 -24.60 1.62 -2.65
CA LEU A 403 -25.88 2.26 -2.96
C LEU A 403 -26.85 2.13 -1.79
N GLY A 404 -27.56 3.23 -1.50
CA GLY A 404 -28.54 3.31 -0.41
C GLY A 404 -28.18 4.41 0.60
N PRO A 405 -29.01 4.62 1.63
CA PRO A 405 -28.77 5.67 2.61
C PRO A 405 -27.49 5.39 3.40
N PRO A 406 -26.61 6.40 3.59
CA PRO A 406 -25.44 6.28 4.46
C PRO A 406 -25.86 5.79 5.86
N ALA A 407 -25.07 4.88 6.45
CA ALA A 407 -25.30 4.27 7.77
C ALA A 407 -26.58 3.42 7.94
N ALA A 408 -27.39 3.20 6.90
CA ALA A 408 -28.54 2.30 6.99
C ALA A 408 -28.11 0.82 6.93
N ALA A 409 -28.80 -0.05 7.66
CA ALA A 409 -28.66 -1.51 7.58
C ALA A 409 -29.14 -2.09 6.23
N THR A 410 -29.62 -1.23 5.32
CA THR A 410 -30.38 -1.57 4.12
C THR A 410 -29.73 -0.99 2.86
N ALA A 411 -28.40 -1.10 2.74
CA ALA A 411 -27.73 -0.87 1.46
C ALA A 411 -28.38 -1.76 0.40
N THR A 412 -28.70 -1.20 -0.76
CA THR A 412 -29.28 -1.96 -1.88
C THR A 412 -28.22 -2.67 -2.69
N TYR A 413 -26.99 -2.15 -2.67
CA TYR A 413 -25.81 -2.76 -3.26
C TYR A 413 -24.56 -2.34 -2.49
N ARG A 414 -23.67 -3.29 -2.26
CA ARG A 414 -22.30 -3.11 -1.80
C ARG A 414 -21.49 -4.35 -2.18
N PRO A 415 -20.25 -4.22 -2.68
CA PRO A 415 -19.37 -5.36 -2.87
C PRO A 415 -18.70 -5.78 -1.54
N THR A 416 -18.37 -7.05 -1.40
CA THR A 416 -17.38 -7.50 -0.41
C THR A 416 -16.00 -7.10 -0.89
N VAL A 417 -15.18 -6.49 -0.04
CA VAL A 417 -13.83 -6.05 -0.39
C VAL A 417 -12.85 -6.46 0.69
N TYR A 418 -11.73 -7.06 0.31
CA TYR A 418 -10.68 -7.44 1.26
C TYR A 418 -9.33 -7.59 0.59
N TYR A 419 -8.28 -7.50 1.40
CA TYR A 419 -6.94 -7.82 0.97
C TYR A 419 -6.73 -9.34 0.98
N ALA A 420 -6.25 -9.89 -0.14
CA ALA A 420 -5.83 -11.28 -0.26
C ALA A 420 -4.33 -11.30 -0.54
N TYR A 421 -3.54 -11.15 0.52
CA TYR A 421 -2.11 -10.93 0.41
C TYR A 421 -1.32 -12.22 0.54
N ARG A 422 -0.49 -12.54 -0.45
CA ARG A 422 0.58 -13.50 -0.28
C ARG A 422 1.92 -12.76 -0.35
N PRO A 423 2.55 -12.44 0.80
CA PRO A 423 3.86 -11.80 0.80
C PRO A 423 4.92 -12.79 0.32
N THR A 424 6.18 -12.34 0.28
CA THR A 424 7.31 -13.21 -0.08
C THR A 424 7.34 -14.48 0.76
N ASP A 425 7.91 -15.56 0.21
CA ASP A 425 8.02 -16.83 0.92
C ASP A 425 8.76 -16.67 2.27
N LEU A 426 9.77 -15.78 2.34
CA LEU A 426 10.48 -15.45 3.59
C LEU A 426 9.61 -14.70 4.61
N ALA A 427 8.71 -13.82 4.16
CA ALA A 427 7.76 -13.15 5.03
C ALA A 427 6.70 -14.13 5.56
N VAL A 428 6.22 -15.05 4.72
CA VAL A 428 5.32 -16.13 5.15
C VAL A 428 6.00 -17.00 6.22
N GLU A 429 7.27 -17.37 6.03
CA GLU A 429 8.03 -18.08 7.06
C GLU A 429 8.20 -17.25 8.34
N SER A 430 8.41 -15.93 8.20
CA SER A 430 8.57 -15.02 9.34
C SER A 430 7.30 -14.92 10.18
N MET A 431 6.11 -15.03 9.58
CA MET A 431 4.83 -15.02 10.29
C MET A 431 4.69 -16.19 11.28
N SER A 432 5.49 -17.26 11.16
CA SER A 432 5.50 -18.33 12.18
C SER A 432 5.89 -17.81 13.56
N LEU A 433 6.71 -16.75 13.61
CA LEU A 433 7.15 -16.11 14.86
C LEU A 433 6.01 -15.39 15.59
N LEU A 434 4.95 -15.01 14.87
CA LEU A 434 3.74 -14.40 15.48
C LEU A 434 2.88 -15.44 16.20
N ARG A 435 3.11 -16.73 15.95
CA ARG A 435 2.39 -17.85 16.57
C ARG A 435 3.04 -18.31 17.87
N GLU A 436 4.27 -17.88 18.11
CA GLU A 436 5.08 -18.27 19.26
C GLU A 436 4.91 -17.23 20.38
N ASP A 437 4.16 -17.56 21.43
CA ASP A 437 4.00 -16.68 22.59
C ASP A 437 5.29 -16.63 23.44
N GLY A 438 5.69 -15.42 23.88
CA GLY A 438 6.54 -15.23 25.07
C GLY A 438 8.06 -15.18 24.90
N GLY A 439 8.58 -14.88 23.70
CA GLY A 439 10.02 -14.64 23.47
C GLY A 439 10.39 -13.16 23.27
N ASP A 440 11.69 -12.85 23.22
CA ASP A 440 12.20 -11.51 22.82
C ASP A 440 11.68 -11.10 21.44
N ALA A 441 11.48 -9.80 21.20
CA ALA A 441 11.09 -9.28 19.88
C ALA A 441 12.05 -9.81 18.78
N PRO A 442 11.52 -10.24 17.62
CA PRO A 442 12.37 -10.79 16.56
C PRO A 442 13.31 -9.70 16.02
N ALA A 443 14.47 -10.12 15.53
CA ALA A 443 15.32 -9.23 14.75
C ALA A 443 14.60 -8.85 13.45
N GLU A 444 14.70 -7.61 13.01
CA GLU A 444 14.00 -7.13 11.81
C GLU A 444 14.98 -7.00 10.64
N ARG A 445 14.60 -7.51 9.47
CA ARG A 445 15.36 -7.30 8.22
C ARG A 445 14.45 -6.93 7.06
N LEU A 446 14.70 -5.76 6.49
CA LEU A 446 14.05 -5.27 5.29
C LEU A 446 14.77 -5.80 4.03
N LEU A 447 14.07 -6.60 3.22
CA LEU A 447 14.53 -7.08 1.92
C LEU A 447 14.51 -5.94 0.90
N LYS A 448 15.70 -5.46 0.52
CA LYS A 448 15.84 -4.37 -0.45
C LYS A 448 17.02 -4.56 -1.38
N ASP A 449 18.21 -4.23 -0.91
CA ASP A 449 19.43 -4.26 -1.73
C ASP A 449 19.86 -5.71 -2.04
N GLU A 450 19.50 -6.66 -1.17
CA GLU A 450 19.80 -8.09 -1.32
C GLU A 450 18.85 -8.87 -2.24
N ILE A 451 17.73 -8.27 -2.68
CA ILE A 451 16.80 -8.95 -3.60
C ILE A 451 17.53 -9.18 -4.94
N THR A 452 17.43 -10.39 -5.49
CA THR A 452 18.10 -10.77 -6.74
C THR A 452 17.13 -10.96 -7.89
N GLU A 453 15.92 -11.42 -7.62
CA GLU A 453 14.89 -11.67 -8.62
C GLU A 453 13.48 -11.56 -8.01
N GLY A 454 12.47 -11.71 -8.85
CA GLY A 454 11.07 -11.69 -8.47
C GLY A 454 10.36 -10.38 -8.83
N ILE A 455 9.05 -10.41 -8.61
CA ILE A 455 8.12 -9.33 -8.87
C ILE A 455 7.24 -9.09 -7.65
N ASP A 456 6.71 -7.89 -7.55
CA ASP A 456 5.53 -7.60 -6.76
C ASP A 456 4.33 -7.52 -7.72
N GLU A 457 3.48 -8.55 -7.67
CA GLU A 457 2.28 -8.66 -8.50
C GLU A 457 1.06 -8.18 -7.72
N LEU A 458 0.81 -6.86 -7.75
CA LEU A 458 -0.27 -6.19 -7.02
C LEU A 458 -1.32 -5.66 -8.01
N GLY A 459 -2.58 -6.05 -7.78
CA GLY A 459 -3.72 -5.56 -8.53
C GLY A 459 -5.05 -5.68 -7.80
N VAL A 460 -6.12 -5.33 -8.52
CA VAL A 460 -7.50 -5.53 -8.09
C VAL A 460 -8.10 -6.68 -8.89
N PHE A 461 -8.79 -7.57 -8.20
CA PHE A 461 -9.49 -8.68 -8.81
C PHE A 461 -11.00 -8.48 -8.61
N LEU A 462 -11.66 -8.04 -9.68
CA LEU A 462 -13.09 -7.77 -9.72
C LEU A 462 -13.83 -9.05 -10.10
N LEU A 463 -14.55 -9.64 -9.15
CA LEU A 463 -15.31 -10.87 -9.38
C LEU A 463 -16.80 -10.54 -9.53
N SER A 464 -17.31 -10.82 -10.73
CA SER A 464 -18.73 -10.69 -11.03
C SER A 464 -19.48 -12.01 -10.81
N GLY A 465 -20.71 -11.93 -10.31
CA GLY A 465 -21.60 -13.10 -10.24
C GLY A 465 -22.08 -13.58 -11.61
N ARG A 466 -22.17 -12.66 -12.58
CA ARG A 466 -22.72 -12.89 -13.93
C ARG A 466 -21.67 -12.91 -15.03
N TYR A 467 -20.63 -12.11 -14.93
CA TYR A 467 -19.64 -11.90 -15.98
C TYR A 467 -18.28 -12.54 -15.65
N PRO A 468 -17.33 -12.64 -16.62
CA PRO A 468 -15.95 -13.01 -16.30
C PRO A 468 -15.37 -12.08 -15.23
N ALA A 469 -14.51 -12.62 -14.37
CA ALA A 469 -13.74 -11.83 -13.44
C ALA A 469 -12.58 -11.12 -14.17
N LEU A 470 -12.18 -9.95 -13.69
CA LEU A 470 -11.08 -9.17 -14.22
C LEU A 470 -10.02 -8.95 -13.14
N TRP A 471 -8.80 -9.41 -13.39
CA TRP A 471 -7.63 -8.95 -12.66
C TRP A 471 -6.93 -7.82 -13.43
N LEU A 472 -6.74 -6.67 -12.79
CA LEU A 472 -6.05 -5.50 -13.33
C LEU A 472 -5.00 -5.01 -12.33
N GLY A 473 -3.75 -4.90 -12.76
CA GLY A 473 -2.66 -4.50 -11.86
C GLY A 473 -1.28 -4.55 -12.50
N SER A 474 -0.26 -4.51 -11.63
CA SER A 474 1.16 -4.46 -11.98
C SER A 474 1.83 -5.82 -11.76
N ALA A 475 2.81 -6.16 -12.61
CA ALA A 475 3.79 -7.22 -12.34
C ALA A 475 5.21 -6.64 -12.35
N LEU A 476 5.43 -5.64 -11.50
CA LEU A 476 6.67 -4.89 -11.44
C LEU A 476 7.81 -5.78 -10.91
N SER A 477 8.85 -5.96 -11.71
CA SER A 477 10.05 -6.69 -11.30
C SER A 477 11.03 -5.83 -10.54
N ILE A 478 11.80 -6.46 -9.65
CA ILE A 478 12.92 -5.81 -8.94
C ILE A 478 13.92 -5.16 -9.92
N GLY A 479 14.22 -5.84 -11.03
CA GLY A 479 15.15 -5.35 -12.05
C GLY A 479 14.66 -4.06 -12.70
N ARG A 480 13.37 -3.99 -13.03
CA ARG A 480 12.75 -2.78 -13.56
C ARG A 480 12.70 -1.68 -12.50
N ALA A 481 12.26 -1.99 -11.28
CA ALA A 481 12.15 -1.00 -10.21
C ALA A 481 13.48 -0.26 -9.98
N ARG A 482 14.59 -1.01 -9.89
CA ARG A 482 15.95 -0.47 -9.76
C ARG A 482 16.41 0.36 -10.96
N SER A 483 15.95 0.02 -12.16
CA SER A 483 16.26 0.79 -13.37
C SER A 483 15.51 2.13 -13.43
N LEU A 484 14.36 2.22 -12.78
CA LEU A 484 13.50 3.40 -12.78
C LEU A 484 13.87 4.37 -11.65
N ALA A 485 14.06 3.86 -10.44
CA ALA A 485 14.40 4.70 -9.30
C ALA A 485 15.35 3.96 -8.33
N PRO A 486 16.44 4.60 -7.88
CA PRO A 486 17.29 4.04 -6.84
C PRO A 486 16.56 4.01 -5.49
N TYR A 487 17.10 3.25 -4.54
CA TYR A 487 16.51 3.05 -3.21
C TYR A 487 15.11 2.44 -3.25
N ASN A 488 14.76 1.73 -4.32
CA ASN A 488 13.48 1.06 -4.44
C ASN A 488 13.69 -0.43 -4.73
N ASN A 489 12.89 -1.26 -4.06
CA ASN A 489 12.48 -2.58 -4.55
C ASN A 489 11.14 -2.45 -5.31
N ALA A 490 10.54 -3.55 -5.78
CA ALA A 490 9.29 -3.46 -6.54
C ALA A 490 8.14 -2.86 -5.69
N THR A 491 7.93 -3.39 -4.50
CA THR A 491 6.92 -2.96 -3.53
C THR A 491 7.00 -1.46 -3.22
N SER A 492 8.19 -0.99 -2.82
CA SER A 492 8.38 0.43 -2.49
C SER A 492 8.16 1.35 -3.68
N LEU A 493 8.53 0.95 -4.91
CA LEU A 493 8.33 1.79 -6.09
C LEU A 493 6.84 1.98 -6.39
N GLN A 494 6.03 0.93 -6.26
CA GLN A 494 4.58 1.02 -6.42
C GLN A 494 4.01 2.02 -5.41
N VAL A 495 4.39 1.93 -4.13
CA VAL A 495 3.94 2.85 -3.08
C VAL A 495 4.33 4.29 -3.39
N VAL A 496 5.61 4.56 -3.64
CA VAL A 496 6.10 5.95 -3.77
C VAL A 496 5.67 6.62 -5.07
N SER A 497 5.45 5.85 -6.13
CA SER A 497 4.86 6.36 -7.37
C SER A 497 3.42 6.87 -7.15
N ALA A 498 2.64 6.17 -6.31
CA ALA A 498 1.28 6.55 -6.00
C ALA A 498 1.20 7.76 -5.06
N VAL A 499 2.11 7.85 -4.09
CA VAL A 499 2.34 9.06 -3.28
C VAL A 499 2.57 10.27 -4.18
N VAL A 500 3.50 10.16 -5.13
CA VAL A 500 3.83 11.29 -6.01
C VAL A 500 2.69 11.61 -6.98
N ALA A 501 1.97 10.62 -7.50
CA ALA A 501 0.78 10.84 -8.31
C ALA A 501 -0.28 11.68 -7.56
N ALA A 502 -0.55 11.32 -6.30
CA ALA A 502 -1.50 12.03 -5.46
C ALA A 502 -1.03 13.44 -5.08
N LEU A 503 0.26 13.66 -4.85
CA LEU A 503 0.81 15.01 -4.62
C LEU A 503 0.67 15.90 -5.86
N ARG A 504 0.86 15.35 -7.07
CA ARG A 504 0.62 16.09 -8.33
C ARG A 504 -0.85 16.51 -8.44
N TRP A 505 -1.77 15.61 -8.09
CA TRP A 505 -3.19 15.94 -8.04
C TRP A 505 -3.50 17.01 -6.97
N ALA A 506 -2.92 16.90 -5.77
CA ALA A 506 -3.13 17.85 -4.67
C ALA A 506 -2.60 19.26 -4.99
N GLU A 507 -1.50 19.38 -5.75
CA GLU A 507 -0.99 20.68 -6.17
C GLU A 507 -1.95 21.40 -7.13
N ALA A 508 -2.66 20.65 -7.97
CA ALA A 508 -3.73 21.16 -8.84
C ALA A 508 -5.06 21.39 -8.09
N HIS A 509 -5.27 20.70 -6.97
CA HIS A 509 -6.48 20.77 -6.14
C HIS A 509 -6.10 21.05 -4.68
N PRO A 510 -5.62 22.27 -4.34
CA PRO A 510 -5.00 22.53 -3.04
C PRO A 510 -5.98 22.76 -1.89
N ALA A 511 -7.30 22.70 -2.13
CA ALA A 511 -8.32 23.16 -1.20
C ALA A 511 -9.55 22.22 -1.09
N GLU A 512 -9.33 20.91 -1.20
CA GLU A 512 -10.36 19.85 -1.21
C GLU A 512 -10.70 19.30 0.19
N GLY A 513 -10.04 19.79 1.24
CA GLY A 513 -10.16 19.21 2.59
C GLY A 513 -9.55 17.81 2.68
N ILE A 514 -10.12 16.96 3.53
CA ILE A 514 -9.69 15.55 3.65
C ILE A 514 -10.26 14.73 2.48
N VAL A 515 -9.39 14.01 1.80
CA VAL A 515 -9.69 13.21 0.60
C VAL A 515 -9.13 11.81 0.78
N GLU A 516 -9.96 10.78 0.55
CA GLU A 516 -9.51 9.39 0.42
C GLU A 516 -9.13 9.11 -1.03
N ALA A 517 -8.30 8.08 -1.29
CA ALA A 517 -7.90 7.71 -2.64
C ALA A 517 -9.08 7.42 -3.59
N ASP A 518 -10.20 6.92 -3.05
CA ASP A 518 -11.43 6.65 -3.78
C ASP A 518 -12.09 7.92 -4.35
N GLU A 519 -11.78 9.10 -3.83
CA GLU A 519 -12.36 10.38 -4.24
C GLU A 519 -11.49 11.12 -5.26
N ILE A 520 -10.24 10.73 -5.41
CA ILE A 520 -9.32 11.31 -6.39
C ILE A 520 -9.74 10.90 -7.81
N ASP A 521 -9.51 11.80 -8.77
CA ASP A 521 -9.63 11.47 -10.20
C ASP A 521 -8.63 10.36 -10.56
N TYR A 522 -9.16 9.18 -10.89
CA TYR A 522 -8.35 8.01 -11.16
C TYR A 522 -7.43 8.20 -12.37
N THR A 523 -7.82 9.05 -13.33
CA THR A 523 -7.01 9.30 -14.54
C THR A 523 -5.69 9.94 -14.19
N ALA A 524 -5.70 10.96 -13.31
CA ALA A 524 -4.50 11.64 -12.84
C ALA A 524 -3.52 10.68 -12.13
N ILE A 525 -4.07 9.68 -11.43
CA ILE A 525 -3.28 8.66 -10.73
C ILE A 525 -2.73 7.62 -11.70
N VAL A 526 -3.57 7.03 -12.55
CA VAL A 526 -3.19 5.98 -13.50
C VAL A 526 -2.20 6.50 -14.53
N GLU A 527 -2.45 7.66 -15.15
CA GLU A 527 -1.60 8.22 -16.21
C GLU A 527 -0.16 8.46 -15.75
N TYR A 528 0.03 8.91 -14.51
CA TYR A 528 1.36 9.06 -13.93
C TYR A 528 1.96 7.72 -13.52
N GLY A 529 1.19 6.89 -12.81
CA GLY A 529 1.69 5.65 -12.22
C GLY A 529 1.99 4.55 -13.24
N GLU A 530 1.34 4.53 -14.41
CA GLU A 530 1.47 3.45 -15.41
C GLU A 530 2.95 3.21 -15.80
N HIS A 531 3.76 4.27 -15.86
CA HIS A 531 5.20 4.13 -16.13
C HIS A 531 5.93 3.28 -15.08
N PHE A 532 5.62 3.51 -13.81
CA PHE A 532 6.23 2.88 -12.64
C PHE A 532 5.61 1.51 -12.31
N TRP A 533 4.33 1.32 -12.63
CA TRP A 533 3.58 0.08 -12.43
C TRP A 533 3.66 -0.88 -13.61
N ALA A 534 4.25 -0.46 -14.74
CA ALA A 534 4.45 -1.35 -15.87
C ALA A 534 5.37 -2.54 -15.52
N PRO A 535 5.12 -3.74 -16.08
CA PRO A 535 4.03 -4.04 -17.02
C PRO A 535 2.67 -4.14 -16.31
N MET A 536 1.70 -3.38 -16.82
CA MET A 536 0.31 -3.52 -16.42
C MET A 536 -0.29 -4.77 -17.07
N GLN A 537 -0.92 -5.63 -16.29
CA GLN A 537 -1.63 -6.81 -16.76
C GLN A 537 -3.14 -6.61 -16.65
N ARG A 538 -3.84 -7.10 -17.66
CA ARG A 538 -5.30 -7.09 -17.80
C ARG A 538 -5.69 -8.52 -18.15
N CYS A 539 -6.30 -9.24 -17.22
CA CYS A 539 -6.56 -10.66 -17.39
C CYS A 539 -7.99 -10.98 -16.99
N TYR A 540 -8.78 -11.39 -17.97
CA TYR A 540 -10.13 -11.91 -17.78
C TYR A 540 -10.06 -13.42 -17.52
N THR A 541 -10.86 -13.90 -16.57
CA THR A 541 -10.91 -15.31 -16.21
C THR A 541 -12.32 -15.72 -15.76
N HIS A 542 -12.65 -16.99 -15.95
CA HIS A 542 -13.84 -17.61 -15.37
C HIS A 542 -13.57 -18.28 -14.02
N TRP A 543 -12.39 -18.05 -13.45
CA TRP A 543 -12.02 -18.59 -12.14
C TRP A 543 -13.07 -18.21 -11.09
N LYS A 544 -13.39 -19.19 -10.25
CA LYS A 544 -14.23 -19.07 -9.06
C LYS A 544 -13.58 -19.89 -7.96
N PRO A 545 -13.74 -19.53 -6.67
CA PRO A 545 -13.10 -20.26 -5.58
C PRO A 545 -13.61 -21.71 -5.44
N ILE A 546 -14.81 -21.97 -5.95
CA ILE A 546 -15.38 -23.30 -6.17
C ILE A 546 -16.08 -23.27 -7.55
N GLU A 547 -15.82 -24.28 -8.37
CA GLU A 547 -16.38 -24.39 -9.71
C GLU A 547 -17.93 -24.48 -9.67
N GLY A 548 -18.60 -23.81 -10.61
CA GLY A 548 -20.07 -23.85 -10.74
C GLY A 548 -20.86 -22.93 -9.79
N LEU A 549 -20.22 -22.17 -8.89
CA LEU A 549 -20.93 -21.24 -8.02
C LEU A 549 -21.59 -20.09 -8.78
N SER A 550 -22.86 -19.82 -8.52
CA SER A 550 -23.59 -18.66 -9.04
C SER A 550 -23.55 -17.44 -8.11
N ARG A 551 -23.25 -17.65 -6.83
CA ARG A 551 -23.08 -16.60 -5.81
C ARG A 551 -21.69 -16.71 -5.19
N LEU A 552 -20.97 -15.59 -5.13
CA LEU A 552 -19.62 -15.51 -4.59
C LEU A 552 -19.62 -15.20 -3.09
N ALA A 553 -20.17 -16.12 -2.30
CA ALA A 553 -20.20 -15.97 -0.85
C ALA A 553 -18.78 -16.13 -0.25
N PHE A 554 -18.43 -15.30 0.74
CA PHE A 554 -17.11 -15.31 1.39
C PHE A 554 -16.68 -16.70 1.89
N ALA A 555 -17.62 -17.50 2.42
CA ALA A 555 -17.35 -18.85 2.91
C ALA A 555 -16.78 -19.80 1.83
N ALA A 556 -17.04 -19.56 0.54
CA ALA A 556 -16.46 -20.34 -0.53
C ALA A 556 -14.98 -20.02 -0.78
N PHE A 557 -14.54 -18.80 -0.42
CA PHE A 557 -13.16 -18.37 -0.55
C PHE A 557 -12.30 -18.81 0.63
N ALA A 558 -12.86 -19.00 1.83
CA ALA A 558 -12.09 -19.41 3.01
C ALA A 558 -11.31 -20.70 2.75
N ALA A 559 -9.98 -20.65 2.92
CA ALA A 559 -9.09 -21.79 2.64
C ALA A 559 -9.01 -22.77 3.83
N THR A 560 -9.20 -22.28 5.05
CA THR A 560 -9.35 -23.15 6.23
C THR A 560 -10.78 -23.68 6.32
N ASN A 561 -10.94 -25.00 6.23
CA ASN A 561 -12.21 -25.70 6.42
C ASN A 561 -12.82 -25.41 7.81
N GLU A 562 -13.68 -24.41 7.92
CA GLU A 562 -14.80 -24.44 8.88
C GLU A 562 -15.90 -25.41 8.40
N SER A 563 -15.79 -25.90 7.17
CA SER A 563 -16.73 -26.79 6.48
C SER A 563 -16.60 -28.28 6.84
N ALA A 564 -15.67 -28.68 7.73
CA ALA A 564 -15.57 -30.07 8.17
C ALA A 564 -16.65 -30.49 9.19
N GLU A 565 -17.31 -29.54 9.88
CA GLU A 565 -18.33 -29.88 10.90
C GLU A 565 -19.77 -29.53 10.50
N VAL A 566 -20.01 -28.70 9.48
CA VAL A 566 -21.36 -28.19 9.17
C VAL A 566 -22.09 -28.98 8.07
N VAL A 567 -21.39 -29.82 7.29
CA VAL A 567 -22.02 -30.56 6.17
C VAL A 567 -22.42 -32.01 6.53
N GLN A 568 -22.04 -32.52 7.72
CA GLN A 568 -22.40 -33.89 8.14
C GLN A 568 -23.64 -34.01 9.04
N THR A 569 -24.33 -32.93 9.37
CA THR A 569 -25.52 -32.97 10.26
C THR A 569 -26.85 -32.70 9.56
N THR A 570 -26.89 -32.72 8.23
CA THR A 570 -28.15 -32.72 7.46
C THR A 570 -28.14 -33.85 6.42
N SER A 571 -28.28 -35.08 6.90
CA SER A 571 -28.76 -36.23 6.14
C SER A 571 -29.95 -36.87 6.83
#